data_AF-A0A3D6DJW4-F1
#
_entry.id   AF-A0A3D6DJW4-F1
#
_cell.length_a   1.000
_cell.length_b   1.000
_cell.length_c   1.000
_cell.angle_alpha   90.00
_cell.angle_beta   90.00
_cell.angle_gamma   90.00
#
_symmetry.space_group_name_H-M   'P 1'
#
loop_
_entity.id
_entity.type
_entity.pdbx_description
1 polymer ?
#
loop_
_entity_poly.entity_id
_entity_poly.type
_entity_poly.pdbx_seq_one_letter_code
_entity_poly.pdbx_strand_id
1 'polypeptide(L)' 'GFRLAKGGAQESLQVAGDIMTFGKVLGGGLPVGAFAANSAIMDFLAPEGPVYQAGTLSGNPLAMAAGFAMLNHLS' A
#
# COMPACT_ATOMS: atom_id res chain seq x y z
N GLY A 1 -3.99 3.83 6.13
CA GLY A 1 -3.53 2.77 7.05
C GLY A 1 -2.57 3.33 8.09
N PHE A 2 -2.26 2.54 9.12
CA PHE A 2 -1.08 2.71 9.99
C PHE A 2 -1.01 3.99 10.85
N ARG A 3 -2.13 4.69 11.02
CA ARG A 3 -2.24 5.86 11.93
C ARG A 3 -3.39 5.72 12.90
N LEU A 4 -4.58 5.44 12.39
CA LEU A 4 -5.76 5.25 13.23
C LEU A 4 -5.71 3.91 13.98
N ALA A 5 -5.28 2.86 13.28
CA ALA A 5 -5.03 1.51 13.78
C ALA A 5 -4.01 0.83 12.86
N LYS A 6 -3.49 -0.35 13.24
CA LYS A 6 -2.57 -1.13 12.40
C LYS A 6 -3.23 -1.47 11.05
N GLY A 7 -4.44 -2.01 11.07
CA GLY A 7 -5.30 -2.23 9.90
C GLY A 7 -6.02 -0.98 9.37
N GLY A 8 -5.77 0.19 9.96
CA GLY A 8 -6.31 1.47 9.52
C GLY A 8 -7.82 1.60 9.72
N ALA A 9 -8.48 2.33 8.83
CA ALA A 9 -9.91 2.61 8.92
C ALA A 9 -10.77 1.35 8.76
N GLN A 10 -10.32 0.34 8.01
CA GLN A 10 -11.05 -0.91 7.88
C GLN A 10 -11.23 -1.62 9.22
N GLU A 11 -10.15 -1.69 10.00
CA GLU A 11 -10.17 -2.23 11.36
C GLU A 11 -11.00 -1.35 12.29
N SER A 12 -10.75 -0.03 12.31
CA SER A 12 -11.42 0.86 13.25
C SER A 12 -12.92 1.04 12.98
N LEU A 13 -13.34 0.98 11.71
CA LEU A 13 -14.72 1.19 11.30
C LEU A 13 -15.46 -0.12 10.99
N GLN A 14 -14.76 -1.26 11.07
CA GLN A 14 -15.33 -2.59 10.76
C GLN A 14 -15.93 -2.64 9.34
N VAL A 15 -15.22 -2.06 8.37
CA VAL A 15 -15.60 -2.05 6.95
C VAL A 15 -14.57 -2.82 6.14
N ALA A 16 -15.06 -3.69 5.25
CA ALA A 16 -14.24 -4.38 4.26
C ALA A 16 -14.35 -3.63 2.93
N GLY A 17 -13.30 -2.89 2.56
CA GLY A 17 -13.21 -2.30 1.23
C GLY A 17 -12.69 -3.31 0.22
N ASP A 18 -13.14 -3.22 -1.03
CA ASP A 18 -12.62 -4.07 -2.11
C ASP A 18 -11.21 -3.66 -2.55
N ILE A 19 -10.98 -2.34 -2.59
CA ILE A 19 -9.70 -1.72 -2.94
C ILE A 19 -9.31 -0.72 -1.85
N MET A 20 -8.11 -0.86 -1.32
CA MET A 20 -7.53 0.04 -0.34
C MET A 20 -6.39 0.83 -0.98
N THR A 21 -6.30 2.11 -0.65
CA THR A 21 -5.18 2.96 -1.05
C THR A 21 -4.38 3.41 0.17
N PHE A 22 -3.07 3.47 -0.01
CA PHE A 22 -2.10 3.76 1.03
C PHE A 22 -1.08 4.77 0.53
N GLY A 23 -0.48 5.48 1.49
CA GLY A 23 0.59 6.44 1.27
C GLY A 23 0.92 7.11 2.58
N LYS A 24 1.53 8.30 2.52
CA LYS A 24 1.94 9.08 3.70
C LYS A 24 2.78 8.22 4.67
N VAL A 25 2.18 7.74 5.75
CA VAL A 25 2.82 6.89 6.78
C VAL A 25 3.51 5.67 6.17
N LEU A 26 2.91 5.08 5.12
CA LEU A 26 3.47 3.90 4.44
C LEU A 26 4.92 4.12 3.96
N GLY A 27 5.27 5.34 3.55
CA GLY A 27 6.60 5.65 3.01
C GLY A 27 7.64 6.04 4.05
N GLY A 28 7.29 6.10 5.34
CA GLY A 28 8.24 6.50 6.39
C GLY A 28 8.86 7.89 6.17
N GLY A 29 8.13 8.81 5.54
CA GLY A 29 8.61 10.14 5.18
C GLY A 29 9.10 10.29 3.72
N LEU A 30 9.19 9.20 2.96
CA LEU A 30 9.55 9.23 1.54
C LEU A 30 8.34 9.08 0.61
N PRO A 31 8.45 9.47 -0.68
CA PRO A 31 7.37 9.31 -1.65
C PRO A 31 7.02 7.83 -1.89
N VAL A 32 5.90 7.40 -1.30
CA VAL A 32 5.32 6.07 -1.51
C VAL A 32 3.80 6.20 -1.58
N GLY A 33 3.24 5.60 -2.63
CA GLY A 33 1.83 5.26 -2.73
C GLY A 33 1.70 3.77 -3.04
N ALA A 34 0.65 3.13 -2.53
CA ALA A 34 0.33 1.75 -2.86
C ALA A 34 -1.19 1.57 -2.87
N PHE A 35 -1.64 0.53 -3.54
CA PHE A 35 -3.01 0.06 -3.46
C PHE A 35 -3.00 -1.46 -3.31
N ALA A 36 -4.03 -2.00 -2.66
CA ALA A 36 -4.21 -3.42 -2.45
C ALA A 36 -5.67 -3.78 -2.66
N ALA A 37 -5.92 -4.99 -3.14
CA ALA A 37 -7.23 -5.58 -3.30
C ALA A 37 -7.09 -7.10 -3.19
N ASN A 38 -8.20 -7.84 -3.33
CA ASN A 38 -8.13 -9.29 -3.49
C ASN A 38 -7.40 -9.68 -4.80
N SER A 39 -6.97 -10.95 -4.92
CA SER A 39 -6.26 -11.42 -6.12
C SER A 39 -7.11 -11.29 -7.38
N ALA A 40 -8.41 -11.58 -7.32
CA ALA A 40 -9.31 -11.47 -8.47
C ALA A 40 -9.32 -10.05 -9.09
N ILE A 41 -9.09 -9.00 -8.29
CA ILE A 41 -8.94 -7.62 -8.77
C ILE A 41 -7.48 -7.33 -9.14
N MET A 42 -6.50 -7.73 -8.32
CA MET A 42 -5.08 -7.43 -8.56
C MET A 42 -4.54 -8.12 -9.83
N ASP A 43 -5.09 -9.28 -10.21
CA ASP A 43 -4.73 -10.03 -11.43
C ASP A 43 -5.10 -9.28 -12.73
N PHE A 44 -5.84 -8.17 -12.65
CA PHE A 44 -6.09 -7.29 -13.80
C PHE A 44 -4.91 -6.37 -14.12
N LEU A 45 -3.94 -6.20 -13.23
CA LEU A 45 -2.79 -5.33 -13.46
C LEU A 45 -1.81 -5.97 -14.44
N ALA A 46 -1.22 -5.16 -15.31
CA ALA A 46 -0.11 -5.60 -16.14
C ALA A 46 1.12 -5.96 -15.26
N PRO A 47 1.92 -6.98 -15.64
CA PRO A 47 1.87 -7.72 -16.90
C PRO A 47 0.83 -8.84 -16.99
N GLU A 48 0.17 -9.22 -15.90
CA GLU A 48 -0.77 -10.36 -15.84
C GLU A 48 -2.11 -10.07 -16.54
N GLY A 49 -2.61 -8.84 -16.39
CA GLY A 49 -3.90 -8.41 -16.89
C GLY A 49 -3.86 -7.17 -17.78
N PRO A 50 -5.04 -6.73 -18.26
CA PRO A 50 -5.14 -5.68 -19.28
C PRO A 50 -4.98 -4.26 -18.74
N VAL A 51 -4.95 -4.05 -17.42
CA VAL A 51 -4.88 -2.73 -16.80
C VAL A 51 -3.43 -2.32 -16.65
N TYR A 52 -2.98 -1.41 -17.52
CA TYR A 52 -1.62 -0.91 -17.48
C TYR A 52 -1.38 -0.04 -16.23
N GLN A 53 -0.37 -0.41 -15.45
CA GLN A 53 0.16 0.38 -14.36
C GLN A 53 1.69 0.24 -14.34
N ALA A 54 2.38 1.37 -14.29
CA ALA A 54 3.84 1.40 -14.23
C ALA A 54 4.31 2.67 -13.53
N GLY A 55 5.57 2.69 -13.10
CA GLY A 55 6.23 3.89 -12.62
C GLY A 55 7.72 3.66 -12.37
N THR A 56 8.57 4.55 -12.88
CA THR A 56 10.04 4.40 -12.84
C THR A 56 10.61 4.25 -11.43
N LEU A 57 10.01 4.95 -10.45
CA LEU A 57 10.45 4.93 -9.05
C LEU A 57 9.53 4.10 -8.14
N SER A 58 8.55 3.40 -8.71
CA SER A 58 7.69 2.50 -7.96
C SER A 58 8.53 1.41 -7.30
N GLY A 59 8.37 1.23 -5.99
CA GLY A 59 9.11 0.20 -5.24
C GLY A 59 10.62 0.46 -5.12
N ASN A 60 11.10 1.70 -5.30
CA ASN A 60 12.53 1.97 -5.19
C ASN A 60 13.10 1.58 -3.81
N PRO A 61 14.35 1.08 -3.72
CA PRO A 61 14.88 0.49 -2.49
C PRO A 61 14.91 1.43 -1.30
N LEU A 62 15.18 2.72 -1.51
CA LEU A 62 15.27 3.71 -0.45
C LEU A 62 13.89 3.92 0.22
N ALA A 63 12.86 4.11 -0.60
CA ALA A 63 11.51 4.31 -0.10
C ALA A 63 10.95 3.03 0.55
N MET A 64 11.29 1.85 0.03
CA MET A 64 10.91 0.56 0.63
C MET A 64 11.61 0.33 1.97
N ALA A 65 12.89 0.65 2.10
CA ALA A 65 13.62 0.55 3.37
C ALA A 65 13.04 1.49 4.44
N ALA A 66 12.73 2.75 4.09
CA ALA A 66 12.11 3.70 4.99
C ALA A 66 10.70 3.24 5.44
N GLY A 67 9.87 2.79 4.49
CA GLY A 67 8.55 2.25 4.78
C GLY A 67 8.59 1.00 5.67
N PHE A 68 9.49 0.06 5.38
CA PHE A 68 9.66 -1.16 6.18
C PHE A 68 10.09 -0.84 7.62
N ALA A 69 11.09 0.03 7.80
CA ALA A 69 11.53 0.47 9.13
C ALA A 69 10.40 1.15 9.90
N MET A 70 9.62 2.02 9.24
CA MET A 70 8.46 2.69 9.84
C MET A 70 7.40 1.70 10.31
N LEU A 71 7.02 0.72 9.48
CA LEU A 71 6.00 -0.27 9.84
C LEU A 71 6.46 -1.18 10.98
N ASN A 72 7.74 -1.59 11.01
CA ASN A 72 8.30 -2.34 12.14
C ASN A 72 8.38 -1.54 13.43
N HIS A 73 8.48 -0.21 13.35
CA HIS A 73 8.44 0.63 14.55
C HIS A 73 7.02 0.74 15.13
N LEU A 74 5.98 0.58 14.31
CA LEU A 74 4.58 0.59 14.72
C LEU A 74 4.06 -0.78 15.16
N SER A 75 4.79 -1.86 14.86
CA SER A 75 4.40 -3.24 15.17
C SER A 75 4.66 -3.63 16.61
#